data_AF-A0A960SFB8-F1
#
_entry.id   AF-A0A960SFB8-F1
#
_cell.length_a   1.000
_cell.length_b   1.000
_cell.length_c   1.000
_cell.angle_alpha   90.00
_cell.angle_beta   90.00
_cell.angle_gamma   90.00
#
_symmetry.space_group_name_H-M   'P 1'
#
loop_
_entity.id
_entity.type
_entity.pdbx_description
1 polymer ?
#
loop_
_entity_poly.entity_id
_entity_poly.type
_entity_poly.pdbx_seq_one_letter_code
_entity_poly.pdbx_strand_id
1 'polypeptide(L)'
;KQINWKATARRQKLMVRELAEDKQPGYILVVDTSDEAWKTEPRLETLCSFAASLAEDLFTQNQLSFTIINGGEPLPIRCMADLEVFLNELAVVQPVRKSSDVGAFRPNVISFEPGYPGGVYALVGLQKAGQA
;
A
#
# COMPACT_ATOMS: atom_id res chain seq x y z
N LYS A 1 30.74 29.33 -3.56
CA LYS A 1 31.10 27.98 -4.05
C LYS A 1 29.88 27.38 -4.73
N GLN A 2 30.00 27.06 -6.01
CA GLN A 2 28.87 26.79 -6.93
C GLN A 2 28.62 25.27 -6.98
N ILE A 3 27.44 24.84 -6.53
CA ILE A 3 27.06 23.41 -6.56
C ILE A 3 26.62 23.08 -7.99
N ASN A 4 27.44 22.28 -8.66
CA ASN A 4 27.25 21.88 -10.05
C ASN A 4 26.26 20.70 -10.10
N TRP A 5 24.97 21.01 -10.29
CA TRP A 5 23.85 20.06 -10.23
C TRP A 5 23.97 18.85 -11.17
N LYS A 6 24.82 18.92 -12.20
CA LYS A 6 25.05 17.82 -13.15
C LYS A 6 25.94 16.68 -12.61
N ALA A 7 26.62 16.87 -11.48
CA ALA A 7 27.47 15.83 -10.88
C ALA A 7 26.70 14.84 -9.99
N THR A 8 25.54 15.22 -9.43
CA THR A 8 24.82 14.42 -8.43
C THR A 8 23.87 13.38 -9.04
N ALA A 9 23.60 13.44 -10.35
CA ALA A 9 22.67 12.51 -11.02
C ALA A 9 23.26 11.11 -11.29
N ARG A 10 24.57 10.89 -11.12
CA ARG A 10 25.26 9.64 -11.52
C ARG A 10 25.54 8.62 -10.40
N ARG A 11 25.07 8.85 -9.18
CA ARG A 11 25.17 7.87 -8.09
C ARG A 11 23.80 7.61 -7.48
N GLN A 12 23.17 6.51 -7.90
CA GLN A 12 21.86 6.01 -7.46
C GLN A 12 21.82 5.57 -5.98
N LYS A 13 22.09 6.47 -5.04
CA LYS A 13 21.70 6.31 -3.64
C LYS A 13 21.28 7.67 -3.12
N LEU A 14 19.99 7.96 -3.22
CA LEU A 14 19.43 9.17 -2.65
C LEU A 14 19.39 8.98 -1.12
N MET A 15 20.29 9.69 -0.46
CA MET A 15 20.36 9.83 0.98
C MET A 15 19.34 10.92 1.35
N VAL A 16 18.18 10.56 1.90
CA VAL A 16 17.23 11.55 2.42
C VAL A 16 17.58 11.81 3.87
N ARG A 17 18.20 12.97 4.11
CA ARG A 17 18.26 13.62 5.42
C ARG A 17 17.39 14.87 5.37
N GLU A 18 16.42 14.92 6.27
CA GLU A 18 16.11 16.02 7.22
C GLU A 18 14.64 15.92 7.64
N LEU A 19 14.32 15.55 8.88
CA LEU A 19 14.20 16.45 10.04
C LEU A 19 13.12 17.53 9.87
N ALA A 20 11.89 17.17 10.23
CA ALA A 20 10.90 18.06 10.87
C ALA A 20 9.88 17.17 11.59
N GLU A 21 9.84 17.22 12.92
CA GLU A 21 8.74 16.69 13.73
C GLU A 21 7.52 17.61 13.51
N ASP A 22 6.49 17.16 12.78
CA ASP A 22 5.07 17.36 13.10
C ASP A 22 4.21 16.50 12.14
N LYS A 23 3.62 15.40 12.66
CA LYS A 23 2.83 14.35 11.96
C LYS A 23 3.50 13.73 10.72
N GLN A 24 4.08 12.54 10.91
CA GLN A 24 4.31 11.59 9.81
C GLN A 24 3.03 11.50 8.95
N PRO A 25 3.07 11.72 7.63
CA PRO A 25 1.90 11.49 6.79
C PRO A 25 1.57 10.00 6.89
N GLY A 26 0.41 9.66 7.45
CA GLY A 26 0.05 8.25 7.58
C GLY A 26 -0.05 7.58 6.22
N TYR A 27 0.10 6.27 6.23
CA TYR A 27 0.06 5.42 5.07
C TYR A 27 -1.36 5.36 4.49
N ILE A 28 -1.40 5.23 3.17
CA ILE A 28 -2.59 4.93 2.39
C ILE A 28 -2.46 3.49 1.94
N LEU A 29 -3.37 2.62 2.37
CA LEU A 29 -3.39 1.22 1.97
C LEU A 29 -4.27 1.07 0.71
N VAL A 30 -3.68 0.58 -0.37
CA VAL A 30 -4.36 0.37 -1.65
C VAL A 30 -4.43 -1.12 -1.94
N VAL A 31 -5.65 -1.63 -2.04
CA VAL A 31 -5.93 -3.03 -2.39
C VAL A 31 -6.48 -3.05 -3.82
N ASP A 32 -5.68 -3.54 -4.75
CA ASP A 32 -6.10 -3.82 -6.13
C ASP A 32 -6.35 -5.32 -6.29
N THR A 33 -7.59 -5.69 -6.60
CA THR A 33 -8.03 -7.08 -6.79
C THR A 33 -8.18 -7.42 -8.27
N SER A 34 -7.33 -6.85 -9.13
CA SER A 34 -7.43 -7.15 -10.56
C SER A 34 -7.26 -8.64 -10.88
N ASP A 35 -8.18 -9.18 -11.68
CA ASP A 35 -8.16 -10.58 -12.09
C ASP A 35 -6.86 -10.94 -12.83
N GLU A 36 -6.27 -9.98 -13.55
CA GLU A 36 -4.97 -10.18 -14.21
C GLU A 36 -3.85 -10.57 -13.24
N ALA A 37 -3.83 -9.97 -12.04
CA ALA A 37 -2.84 -10.25 -11.00
C ALA A 37 -3.24 -11.41 -10.07
N TRP A 38 -4.54 -11.61 -9.86
CA TRP A 38 -5.09 -12.48 -8.80
C TRP A 38 -6.03 -13.59 -9.30
N LYS A 39 -5.80 -14.13 -10.50
CA LYS A 39 -6.62 -15.16 -11.19
C LYS A 39 -7.10 -16.38 -10.37
N THR A 40 -6.49 -16.68 -9.24
CA THR A 40 -6.78 -17.88 -8.44
C THR A 40 -7.36 -17.48 -7.08
N GLU A 41 -8.52 -18.03 -6.73
CA GLU A 41 -9.20 -17.78 -5.44
C GLU A 41 -8.25 -17.85 -4.21
N PRO A 42 -7.38 -18.86 -4.05
CA PRO A 42 -6.50 -18.95 -2.88
C PRO A 42 -5.55 -17.75 -2.73
N ARG A 43 -5.15 -17.16 -3.86
CA ARG A 43 -4.23 -16.03 -3.86
C ARG A 43 -4.93 -14.71 -3.53
N LEU A 44 -6.18 -14.57 -3.97
CA LEU A 44 -7.03 -13.45 -3.58
C LEU A 44 -7.32 -13.51 -2.07
N GLU A 45 -7.63 -14.69 -1.54
CA GLU A 45 -7.83 -14.86 -0.09
C GLU A 45 -6.56 -14.51 0.71
N THR A 46 -5.39 -14.90 0.20
CA THR A 46 -4.10 -14.54 0.81
C THR A 46 -3.87 -13.03 0.79
N LEU A 47 -4.17 -12.36 -0.33
CA LEU A 47 -4.11 -10.89 -0.43
C LEU A 47 -5.03 -10.24 0.59
N CYS A 48 -6.29 -10.67 0.65
CA CYS A 48 -7.29 -10.12 1.55
C CYS A 48 -6.86 -10.29 3.01
N SER A 49 -6.45 -11.50 3.39
CA SER A 49 -5.97 -11.79 4.74
C SER A 49 -4.76 -10.94 5.11
N PHE A 50 -3.79 -10.80 4.19
CA PHE A 50 -2.59 -10.01 4.43
C PHE A 50 -2.91 -8.50 4.52
N ALA A 51 -3.79 -7.99 3.66
CA ALA A 51 -4.23 -6.60 3.70
C ALA A 51 -5.00 -6.27 4.98
N ALA A 52 -5.85 -7.20 5.46
CA ALA A 52 -6.55 -7.06 6.73
C ALA A 52 -5.57 -6.95 7.91
N SER A 53 -4.66 -7.92 8.07
CA SER A 53 -3.68 -7.90 9.15
C SER A 53 -2.78 -6.66 9.09
N LEU A 54 -2.34 -6.26 7.89
CA LEU A 54 -1.51 -5.06 7.74
C LEU A 54 -2.28 -3.78 8.09
N ALA A 55 -3.57 -3.70 7.75
CA ALA A 55 -4.42 -2.57 8.13
C ALA A 55 -4.58 -2.48 9.65
N GLU A 56 -4.81 -3.60 10.34
CA GLU A 56 -4.91 -3.69 11.80
C GLU A 56 -3.61 -3.25 12.48
N ASP A 57 -2.46 -3.73 11.99
CA ASP A 57 -1.15 -3.35 12.51
C ASP A 57 -0.87 -1.84 12.34
N LEU A 58 -1.13 -1.29 11.15
CA LEU A 58 -0.95 0.13 10.87
C LEU A 58 -1.93 1.00 11.67
N PHE A 59 -3.15 0.54 11.88
CA PHE A 59 -4.14 1.22 12.72
C PHE A 59 -3.69 1.25 14.18
N THR A 60 -3.23 0.11 14.71
CA THR A 60 -2.72 -0.01 16.09
C THR A 60 -1.51 0.89 16.33
N GLN A 61 -0.66 1.08 15.31
CA GLN A 61 0.49 1.99 15.35
C GLN A 61 0.13 3.45 15.07
N ASN A 62 -1.15 3.77 14.83
CA ASN A 62 -1.65 5.09 14.45
C ASN A 62 -0.96 5.66 13.20
N GLN A 63 -0.63 4.76 12.26
CA GLN A 63 0.05 5.05 11.00
C GLN A 63 -0.88 4.89 9.78
N LEU A 64 -2.08 4.32 9.91
CA LEU A 64 -3.05 4.22 8.82
C LEU A 64 -3.88 5.51 8.70
N SER A 65 -3.97 6.09 7.51
CA SER A 65 -4.78 7.29 7.25
C SER A 65 -5.98 7.02 6.34
N PHE A 66 -5.78 6.28 5.25
CA PHE A 66 -6.82 5.98 4.29
C PHE A 66 -6.68 4.56 3.75
N THR A 67 -7.79 3.96 3.36
CA THR A 67 -7.83 2.73 2.58
C THR A 67 -8.53 2.99 1.25
N ILE A 68 -8.11 2.27 0.20
CA ILE A 68 -8.70 2.36 -1.13
C ILE A 68 -8.80 0.93 -1.68
N ILE A 69 -9.97 0.53 -2.13
CA ILE A 69 -10.21 -0.77 -2.78
C ILE A 69 -10.51 -0.52 -4.26
N ASN A 70 -9.78 -1.18 -5.17
CA ASN A 70 -10.02 -1.15 -6.62
C ASN A 70 -10.15 0.26 -7.23
N GLY A 71 -9.43 1.25 -6.69
CA GLY A 71 -9.53 2.64 -7.15
C GLY A 71 -10.85 3.34 -6.87
N GLY A 72 -11.64 2.81 -5.93
CA GLY A 72 -12.84 3.44 -5.40
C GLY A 72 -12.54 4.69 -4.56
N GLU A 73 -13.57 5.19 -3.88
CA GLU A 73 -13.45 6.37 -3.03
C GLU A 73 -12.55 6.07 -1.82
N PRO A 74 -11.59 6.94 -1.47
CA PRO A 74 -10.76 6.73 -0.29
C PRO A 74 -11.57 6.78 1.00
N LEU A 75 -11.50 5.72 1.79
CA LEU A 75 -12.12 5.65 3.11
C LEU A 75 -11.11 6.15 4.17
N PRO A 76 -11.36 7.28 4.86
CA PRO A 76 -10.52 7.72 5.96
C PRO A 76 -10.68 6.79 7.17
N ILE A 77 -9.57 6.32 7.73
CA ILE A 77 -9.57 5.49 8.94
C ILE A 77 -9.16 6.34 10.14
N ARG A 78 -10.09 6.59 11.06
CA ARG A 78 -9.85 7.42 12.26
C ARG A 78 -10.19 6.68 13.55
N CYS A 79 -11.10 5.73 13.48
CA CYS A 79 -11.54 4.91 14.60
C CYS A 79 -11.72 3.45 14.19
N MET A 80 -11.95 2.60 15.18
CA MET A 80 -12.16 1.16 14.96
C MET A 80 -13.33 0.88 14.01
N ALA A 81 -14.42 1.65 14.12
CA ALA A 81 -15.58 1.48 13.25
C ALA A 81 -15.25 1.71 11.76
N ASP A 82 -14.36 2.66 11.46
CA ASP A 82 -13.91 2.89 10.07
C ASP A 82 -13.10 1.70 9.55
N LEU A 83 -12.24 1.12 10.42
CA LEU A 83 -11.46 -0.07 10.10
C LEU A 83 -12.40 -1.28 9.86
N GLU A 84 -13.42 -1.47 10.69
CA GLU A 84 -14.42 -2.53 10.53
C GLU A 84 -15.18 -2.41 9.20
N VAL A 85 -15.50 -1.19 8.75
CA VAL A 85 -16.10 -0.96 7.43
C VAL A 85 -15.16 -1.46 6.33
N PHE A 86 -13.89 -1.08 6.38
CA PHE A 86 -12.88 -1.56 5.42
C PHE A 86 -12.76 -3.09 5.42
N LEU A 87 -12.67 -3.72 6.60
CA LEU A 87 -12.57 -5.18 6.71
C LEU A 87 -13.80 -5.89 6.16
N ASN A 88 -14.99 -5.32 6.36
CA ASN A 88 -16.22 -5.86 5.82
C ASN A 88 -16.29 -5.72 4.29
N GLU A 89 -15.87 -4.58 3.73
CA GLU A 89 -15.77 -4.42 2.27
C GLU A 89 -14.77 -5.40 1.65
N LEU A 90 -13.65 -5.62 2.34
CA LEU A 90 -12.62 -6.55 1.91
C LEU A 90 -13.09 -8.01 1.99
N ALA A 91 -13.96 -8.36 2.95
CA ALA A 91 -14.53 -9.71 3.05
C ALA A 91 -15.49 -10.08 1.90
N VAL A 92 -16.10 -9.08 1.25
CA VAL A 92 -17.04 -9.28 0.14
C VAL A 92 -16.45 -8.90 -1.22
N VAL A 93 -15.16 -8.52 -1.26
CA VAL A 93 -14.51 -8.06 -2.48
C VAL A 93 -14.43 -9.19 -3.52
N GLN A 94 -14.76 -8.87 -4.76
CA GLN A 94 -14.61 -9.79 -5.90
C GLN A 94 -13.56 -9.26 -6.87
N PRO A 95 -12.85 -10.16 -7.59
CA PRO A 95 -11.87 -9.74 -8.59
C PRO A 95 -12.48 -8.84 -9.64
N VAL A 96 -11.80 -7.73 -9.93
CA VAL A 96 -12.21 -6.78 -10.97
C VAL A 96 -11.39 -6.98 -12.24
N ARG A 97 -11.98 -6.77 -13.42
CA ARG A 97 -11.24 -6.93 -14.69
C ARG A 97 -10.19 -5.85 -14.93
N LYS A 98 -10.23 -4.74 -14.22
CA LYS A 98 -9.38 -3.58 -14.47
C LYS A 98 -8.58 -3.24 -13.22
N SER A 99 -7.27 -3.17 -13.36
CA SER A 99 -6.39 -2.66 -12.32
C SER A 99 -6.49 -1.14 -12.22
N SER A 100 -6.40 -0.63 -11.00
CA SER A 100 -6.38 0.80 -10.72
C SER A 100 -4.97 1.26 -10.36
N ASP A 101 -4.42 2.17 -11.15
CA ASP A 101 -3.09 2.78 -10.93
C ASP A 101 -3.17 3.89 -9.86
N VAL A 102 -3.67 3.55 -8.67
CA VAL A 102 -3.88 4.54 -7.59
C VAL A 102 -2.54 4.88 -6.95
N GLY A 103 -1.72 5.67 -7.64
CA GLY A 103 -0.57 6.35 -7.05
C GLY A 103 0.42 5.45 -6.32
N ALA A 104 0.57 4.18 -6.73
CA ALA A 104 1.47 3.19 -6.11
C ALA A 104 2.94 3.67 -6.04
N PHE A 105 3.29 4.68 -6.85
CA PHE A 105 4.57 5.36 -6.87
C PHE A 105 4.81 6.31 -5.69
N ARG A 106 3.80 6.62 -4.87
CA ARG A 106 3.94 7.55 -3.74
C ARG A 106 4.59 6.86 -2.54
N PRO A 107 5.49 7.55 -1.82
CA PRO A 107 6.26 6.96 -0.73
C PRO A 107 5.43 6.57 0.50
N ASN A 108 4.19 7.07 0.61
CA ASN A 108 3.26 6.75 1.69
C ASN A 108 2.10 5.85 1.23
N VAL A 109 2.17 5.28 0.02
CA VAL A 109 1.18 4.32 -0.48
C VAL A 109 1.73 2.92 -0.32
N ILE A 110 0.93 2.07 0.32
CA ILE A 110 1.17 0.64 0.42
C ILE A 110 0.30 -0.05 -0.63
N SER A 111 0.93 -0.79 -1.54
CA SER A 111 0.26 -1.58 -2.57
C SER A 111 0.69 -3.04 -2.50
N PHE A 112 -0.07 -3.91 -3.14
CA PHE A 112 0.21 -5.35 -3.14
C PHE A 112 0.51 -5.86 -4.54
N GLU A 113 1.46 -6.79 -4.62
CA GLU A 113 1.81 -7.46 -5.85
C GLU A 113 1.88 -8.99 -5.68
N PRO A 114 1.52 -9.73 -6.74
CA PRO A 114 1.65 -11.18 -6.76
C PRO A 114 3.12 -11.61 -6.69
N GLY A 115 3.52 -12.25 -5.59
CA GLY A 115 4.87 -12.81 -5.40
C GLY A 115 5.05 -14.23 -5.93
N TYR A 116 6.23 -14.56 -6.45
CA TYR A 116 6.56 -15.91 -6.93
C TYR A 116 7.41 -16.68 -5.89
N PRO A 117 7.14 -17.97 -5.60
CA PRO A 117 6.02 -18.80 -6.07
C PRO A 117 4.82 -18.75 -5.10
N GLY A 118 3.75 -18.05 -5.49
CA GLY A 118 2.44 -18.13 -4.83
C GLY A 118 2.20 -17.20 -3.63
N GLY A 119 3.14 -16.34 -3.26
CA GLY A 119 2.98 -15.38 -2.16
C GLY A 119 2.38 -14.04 -2.58
N VAL A 120 2.25 -13.14 -1.61
CA VAL A 120 1.84 -11.73 -1.79
C VAL A 120 2.94 -10.83 -1.24
N TYR A 121 3.34 -9.81 -1.99
CA TYR A 121 4.29 -8.79 -1.53
C TYR A 121 3.57 -7.49 -1.24
N ALA A 122 3.91 -6.87 -0.11
CA ALA A 122 3.54 -5.49 0.18
C ALA A 122 4.69 -4.57 -0.26
N LEU A 123 4.35 -3.51 -0.99
CA LEU A 123 5.26 -2.50 -1.50
C LEU A 123 4.92 -1.15 -0.87
N VAL A 124 5.93 -0.38 -0.48
CA VAL A 124 5.81 1.03 -0.08
C VAL A 124 6.50 1.87 -1.15
N GLY A 125 5.74 2.65 -1.93
CA GLY A 125 6.32 3.50 -2.99
C GLY A 125 7.26 2.76 -3.93
N LEU A 126 6.88 1.54 -4.36
CA LEU A 126 7.65 0.56 -5.16
C LEU A 126 8.75 -0.25 -4.45
N GLN A 127 8.98 -0.06 -3.16
CA GLN A 127 9.95 -0.88 -2.41
C GLN A 127 9.26 -1.99 -1.64
N LYS A 128 9.74 -3.23 -1.78
CA LYS A 128 9.22 -4.35 -1.01
C LYS A 128 9.41 -4.10 0.50
N ALA A 129 8.30 -4.02 1.21
CA ALA A 129 8.24 -3.79 2.65
C ALA A 129 7.89 -5.08 3.42
N GLY A 130 7.13 -5.99 2.82
CA GLY A 130 6.68 -7.22 3.48
C GLY A 130 6.29 -8.32 2.51
N GLN A 131 6.05 -9.52 3.06
CA GLN A 131 5.54 -10.67 2.30
C GLN A 131 4.68 -11.57 3.18
N ALA A 132 3.69 -12.22 2.56
CA ALA A 132 2.87 -13.30 3.11
C ALA A 132 2.89 -14.50 2.16
#